data_AF-A0A433ST41-F1
#
_entry.id   AF-A0A433ST41-F1
#
_cell.length_a   1.000
_cell.length_b   1.000
_cell.length_c   1.000
_cell.angle_alpha   90.00
_cell.angle_beta   90.00
_cell.angle_gamma   90.00
#
_symmetry.space_group_name_H-M   'P 1'
#
loop_
_entity.id
_entity.type
_entity.pdbx_description
1 polymer ?
#
loop_
_entity_poly.entity_id
_entity_poly.type
_entity_poly.pdbx_seq_one_letter_code
_entity_poly.pdbx_strand_id
1 'polypeptide(L)'
;SAGRRGGRGRGGRGGRGNRRGNRAPSGETVSWTRTLSDGVTVQESAFIASENNVIIFQSNENASDSVGFQPSEVYYGFEGNEPIMAIATRGRRRSKPCFLATPQQSYDDLVTELRERNGTTVSANTTLDLNVQAGPMNGTIARAISRQHPFIRRVCIRNKYYDSRGTADSVDGQETSLIKTLAIDTEVEITVPVISRDERRNRGNRGGRGNRRGGNRRGGRRGERPARVERINRRGRGQGRGQRRRNGNRGAAPDTEE
;
A
#
# COMPACT_ATOMS: atom_id res chain seq x y z
N SER A 1 38.97 -16.30 41.85
CA SER A 1 38.84 -15.89 40.43
C SER A 1 37.39 -15.82 40.01
N ALA A 2 37.08 -14.84 39.17
CA ALA A 2 35.81 -14.12 39.13
C ALA A 2 34.67 -14.78 38.32
N GLY A 3 33.50 -14.89 38.96
CA GLY A 3 32.25 -14.22 38.56
C GLY A 3 31.68 -14.44 37.15
N ARG A 4 30.81 -15.45 37.01
CA ARG A 4 29.80 -15.57 35.96
C ARG A 4 28.86 -14.34 35.95
N ARG A 5 28.86 -13.53 34.88
CA ARG A 5 27.85 -12.49 34.64
C ARG A 5 26.78 -12.99 33.66
N GLY A 6 25.71 -13.55 34.23
CA GLY A 6 24.41 -13.61 33.58
C GLY A 6 23.75 -12.23 33.58
N GLY A 7 23.70 -11.57 32.42
CA GLY A 7 23.01 -10.31 32.20
C GLY A 7 21.63 -10.54 31.59
N ARG A 8 20.63 -10.64 32.46
CA ARG A 8 19.22 -10.89 32.15
C ARG A 8 18.59 -9.79 31.29
N GLY A 9 17.75 -10.24 30.35
CA GLY A 9 16.57 -9.63 29.74
C GLY A 9 16.35 -8.12 29.89
N ARG A 10 16.56 -7.37 28.81
CA ARG A 10 15.84 -6.12 28.58
C ARG A 10 14.40 -6.45 28.20
N GLY A 11 13.54 -6.38 29.21
CA GLY A 11 12.10 -6.58 29.11
C GLY A 11 11.42 -5.65 28.12
N GLY A 12 10.49 -6.27 27.39
CA GLY A 12 9.22 -5.74 26.91
C GLY A 12 9.02 -4.23 26.92
N ARG A 13 9.18 -3.62 25.73
CA ARG A 13 8.24 -2.60 25.27
C ARG A 13 7.32 -3.23 24.24
N GLY A 14 6.52 -4.18 24.71
CA GLY A 14 5.30 -4.62 24.05
C GLY A 14 4.22 -3.54 24.18
N GLY A 15 4.50 -2.35 23.65
CA GLY A 15 3.49 -1.33 23.40
C GLY A 15 2.67 -1.78 22.20
N ARG A 16 1.84 -2.82 22.38
CA ARG A 16 0.69 -3.07 21.51
C ARG A 16 -0.29 -1.93 21.77
N GLY A 17 0.05 -0.76 21.24
CA GLY A 17 -0.84 0.38 21.20
C GLY A 17 -2.15 -0.10 20.61
N ASN A 18 -3.22 0.15 21.35
CA ASN A 18 -4.59 0.02 20.92
C ASN A 18 -4.75 0.61 19.51
N ARG A 19 -4.61 -0.20 18.46
CA ARG A 19 -5.10 0.10 17.11
C ARG A 19 -6.63 -0.08 17.10
N ARG A 20 -7.31 0.53 18.08
CA ARG A 20 -8.77 0.47 18.28
C ARG A 20 -9.56 1.37 17.31
N GLY A 21 -8.94 1.83 16.21
CA GLY A 21 -9.59 2.73 15.25
C GLY A 21 -9.73 2.21 13.83
N ASN A 22 -9.08 1.10 13.47
CA ASN A 22 -9.16 0.54 12.11
C ASN A 22 -9.78 -0.86 12.18
N ARG A 23 -11.06 -0.95 12.59
CA ARG A 23 -11.83 -2.12 12.19
C ARG A 23 -11.74 -2.16 10.66
N ALA A 24 -11.31 -3.28 10.10
CA ALA A 24 -11.43 -3.45 8.66
C ALA A 24 -12.91 -3.22 8.32
N PRO A 25 -13.22 -2.40 7.31
CA PRO A 25 -14.59 -2.23 6.86
C PRO A 25 -15.18 -3.61 6.60
N SER A 26 -16.47 -3.78 6.85
CA SER A 26 -17.18 -4.97 6.37
C SER A 26 -17.17 -4.99 4.84
N GLY A 27 -17.18 -6.19 4.28
CA GLY A 27 -17.13 -6.34 2.84
C GLY A 27 -16.89 -7.77 2.42
N GLU A 28 -16.83 -7.95 1.11
CA GLU A 28 -16.58 -9.22 0.43
C GLU A 28 -15.21 -9.18 -0.23
N THR A 29 -14.53 -10.33 -0.28
CA THR A 29 -13.32 -10.49 -1.08
C THR A 29 -13.63 -11.46 -2.21
N VAL A 30 -13.35 -11.02 -3.43
CA VAL A 30 -13.39 -11.84 -4.63
C VAL A 30 -11.98 -12.02 -5.17
N SER A 31 -11.74 -13.14 -5.85
CA SER A 31 -10.44 -13.44 -6.44
C SER A 31 -10.62 -14.20 -7.75
N TRP A 32 -9.77 -13.91 -8.72
CA TRP A 32 -9.81 -14.53 -10.05
C TRP A 32 -8.41 -14.56 -10.66
N THR A 33 -8.26 -15.32 -11.74
CA THR A 33 -7.03 -15.39 -12.51
C THR A 33 -7.21 -14.60 -13.79
N ARG A 34 -6.20 -13.83 -14.20
CA ARG A 34 -6.19 -13.14 -15.49
C ARG A 34 -5.08 -13.69 -16.36
N THR A 35 -5.39 -14.06 -17.60
CA THR A 35 -4.41 -14.31 -18.64
C THR A 35 -4.11 -12.99 -19.36
N LEU A 36 -2.85 -12.57 -19.31
CA LEU A 36 -2.33 -11.38 -19.99
C LEU A 36 -2.11 -11.67 -21.48
N SER A 37 -1.88 -10.62 -22.26
CA SER A 37 -1.70 -10.68 -23.71
C SER A 37 -0.56 -11.60 -24.19
N ASP A 38 0.43 -11.88 -23.35
CA ASP A 38 1.55 -12.79 -23.59
C ASP A 38 1.32 -14.23 -23.10
N GLY A 39 0.14 -14.52 -22.58
CA GLY A 39 -0.22 -15.83 -22.04
C GLY A 39 0.18 -16.05 -20.58
N VAL A 40 0.85 -15.09 -19.93
CA VAL A 40 1.14 -15.17 -18.49
C VAL A 40 -0.14 -15.03 -17.70
N THR A 41 -0.32 -15.89 -16.70
CA THR A 41 -1.46 -15.78 -15.78
C THR A 41 -1.04 -15.05 -14.51
N VAL A 42 -1.94 -14.22 -13.99
CA VAL A 42 -1.74 -13.49 -12.74
C VAL A 42 -2.93 -13.67 -11.81
N GLN A 43 -2.65 -13.92 -10.54
CA GLN A 43 -3.69 -13.97 -9.51
C GLN A 43 -4.06 -12.56 -9.04
N GLU A 44 -5.34 -12.26 -9.10
CA GLU A 44 -5.93 -10.99 -8.72
C GLU A 44 -6.96 -11.16 -7.61
N SER A 45 -7.20 -10.06 -6.89
CA SER A 45 -8.23 -10.01 -5.87
C SER A 45 -8.78 -8.59 -5.73
N ALA A 46 -10.04 -8.48 -5.34
CA ALA A 46 -10.65 -7.22 -4.98
C ALA A 46 -11.42 -7.36 -3.67
N PHE A 47 -11.36 -6.32 -2.84
CA PHE A 47 -12.18 -6.17 -1.66
C PHE A 47 -13.25 -5.11 -1.91
N ILE A 48 -14.51 -5.54 -1.83
CA ILE A 48 -15.70 -4.70 -2.02
C ILE A 48 -16.19 -4.27 -0.63
N ALA A 49 -16.01 -3.01 -0.28
CA ALA A 49 -16.46 -2.46 0.99
C ALA A 49 -17.97 -2.18 0.94
N SER A 50 -18.74 -2.77 1.86
CA SER A 50 -20.21 -2.67 1.85
C SER A 50 -20.76 -1.33 2.32
N GLU A 51 -19.98 -0.56 3.09
CA GLU A 51 -20.49 0.63 3.79
C GLU A 51 -20.09 1.97 3.12
N ASN A 52 -19.24 1.96 2.09
CA ASN A 52 -18.62 3.19 1.59
C ASN A 52 -18.47 3.26 0.07
N ASN A 53 -19.10 2.37 -0.71
CA ASN A 53 -18.94 2.31 -2.18
C ASN A 53 -17.46 2.38 -2.61
N VAL A 54 -16.62 1.59 -1.94
CA VAL A 54 -15.18 1.52 -2.18
C VAL A 54 -14.83 0.12 -2.64
N ILE A 55 -14.00 0.03 -3.66
CA ILE A 55 -13.38 -1.21 -4.11
C ILE A 55 -11.86 -1.05 -4.03
N ILE A 56 -11.18 -2.03 -3.41
CA ILE A 56 -9.72 -2.08 -3.39
C ILE A 56 -9.28 -3.31 -4.17
N PHE A 57 -8.68 -3.09 -5.32
CA PHE A 57 -8.09 -4.11 -6.18
C PHE A 57 -6.61 -4.31 -5.84
N GLN A 58 -6.16 -5.56 -5.89
CA GLN A 58 -4.76 -5.95 -5.71
C GLN A 58 -4.35 -6.99 -6.73
N SER A 59 -3.27 -6.70 -7.45
CA SER A 59 -2.52 -7.68 -8.24
C SER A 59 -1.32 -8.14 -7.41
N ASN A 60 -1.22 -9.45 -7.16
CA ASN A 60 -0.39 -10.00 -6.07
C ASN A 60 0.90 -10.71 -6.50
N GLU A 61 1.26 -10.77 -7.78
CA GLU A 61 2.35 -11.64 -8.22
C GLU A 61 3.58 -10.91 -8.78
N ASN A 62 4.76 -11.50 -8.49
CA ASN A 62 6.01 -11.16 -9.17
C ASN A 62 6.11 -11.83 -10.56
N ALA A 63 5.18 -12.73 -10.91
CA ALA A 63 5.12 -13.36 -12.23
C ALA A 63 4.95 -12.32 -13.34
N SER A 64 4.42 -11.14 -13.00
CA SER A 64 4.30 -9.98 -13.87
C SER A 64 5.66 -9.31 -14.20
N ASP A 65 6.72 -9.56 -13.42
CA ASP A 65 8.03 -8.95 -13.64
C ASP A 65 8.67 -9.41 -14.96
N SER A 66 8.40 -10.65 -15.42
CA SER A 66 8.93 -11.16 -16.69
C SER A 66 8.34 -10.46 -17.91
N VAL A 67 7.18 -9.81 -17.74
CA VAL A 67 6.40 -9.19 -18.81
C VAL A 67 6.29 -7.66 -18.63
N GLY A 68 7.04 -7.12 -17.68
CA GLY A 68 7.15 -5.68 -17.43
C GLY A 68 5.99 -5.06 -16.66
N PHE A 69 5.03 -5.87 -16.21
CA PHE A 69 3.92 -5.42 -15.36
C PHE A 69 4.38 -5.32 -13.91
N GLN A 70 4.14 -4.16 -13.30
CA GLN A 70 4.36 -3.97 -11.87
C GLN A 70 3.10 -4.38 -11.11
N PRO A 71 3.22 -5.14 -10.01
CA PRO A 71 2.06 -5.41 -9.17
C PRO A 71 1.48 -4.09 -8.66
N SER A 72 0.17 -4.01 -8.51
CA SER A 72 -0.54 -2.78 -8.11
C SER A 72 -1.47 -3.02 -6.93
N GLU A 73 -1.78 -1.92 -6.28
CA GLU A 73 -2.98 -1.76 -5.49
C GLU A 73 -3.76 -0.57 -6.08
N VAL A 74 -5.03 -0.79 -6.40
CA VAL A 74 -5.89 0.21 -7.02
C VAL A 74 -7.09 0.46 -6.13
N TYR A 75 -7.34 1.73 -5.86
CA TYR A 75 -8.50 2.22 -5.15
C TYR A 75 -9.54 2.69 -6.16
N TYR A 76 -10.78 2.26 -6.01
CA TYR A 76 -11.94 2.85 -6.67
C TYR A 76 -12.85 3.41 -5.58
N GLY A 77 -13.02 4.72 -5.58
CA GLY A 77 -13.87 5.43 -4.62
C GLY A 77 -15.04 6.11 -5.30
N PHE A 78 -16.24 5.81 -4.82
CA PHE A 78 -17.51 6.39 -5.28
C PHE A 78 -18.28 7.08 -4.14
N GLU A 79 -17.63 7.30 -3.00
CA GLU A 79 -18.22 7.96 -1.81
C GLU A 79 -18.36 9.49 -1.92
N GLY A 80 -17.83 10.10 -2.97
CA GLY A 80 -17.85 11.55 -3.18
C GLY A 80 -18.69 11.95 -4.40
N ASN A 81 -18.74 13.26 -4.65
CA ASN A 81 -19.44 13.80 -5.83
C ASN A 81 -18.82 13.35 -7.16
N GLU A 82 -17.53 13.03 -7.15
CA GLU A 82 -16.76 12.59 -8.32
C GLU A 82 -16.14 11.23 -8.03
N PRO A 83 -16.40 10.22 -8.89
CA PRO A 83 -15.69 8.95 -8.83
C PRO A 83 -14.19 9.13 -9.03
N ILE A 84 -13.38 8.40 -8.27
CA ILE A 84 -11.93 8.45 -8.38
C ILE A 84 -11.32 7.06 -8.41
N MET A 85 -10.35 6.88 -9.30
CA MET A 85 -9.46 5.73 -9.33
C MET A 85 -8.07 6.16 -8.91
N ALA A 86 -7.45 5.45 -7.97
CA ALA A 86 -6.09 5.74 -7.51
C ALA A 86 -5.21 4.50 -7.60
N ILE A 87 -4.20 4.54 -8.45
CA ILE A 87 -3.31 3.43 -8.75
C ILE A 87 -1.98 3.64 -8.04
N ALA A 88 -1.58 2.69 -7.22
CA ALA A 88 -0.25 2.66 -6.60
C ALA A 88 0.46 1.36 -6.97
N THR A 89 1.66 1.45 -7.56
CA THR A 89 2.46 0.26 -7.81
C THR A 89 3.03 -0.31 -6.51
N ARG A 90 3.14 -1.62 -6.40
CA ARG A 90 3.79 -2.37 -5.32
C ARG A 90 5.25 -2.60 -5.72
N GLY A 91 6.14 -2.77 -4.74
CA GLY A 91 7.59 -2.56 -4.95
C GLY A 91 8.35 -2.05 -3.71
N ARG A 92 9.67 -2.14 -3.74
CA ARG A 92 10.53 -2.02 -2.54
C ARG A 92 10.74 -0.59 -2.00
N ARG A 93 10.36 0.46 -2.74
CA ARG A 93 10.59 1.86 -2.35
C ARG A 93 9.49 2.39 -1.42
N ARG A 94 9.89 3.15 -0.38
CA ARG A 94 9.03 3.63 0.73
C ARG A 94 8.10 4.81 0.39
N SER A 95 8.26 5.45 -0.76
CA SER A 95 7.29 6.41 -1.31
C SER A 95 7.17 6.12 -2.78
N LYS A 96 5.96 5.82 -3.22
CA LYS A 96 5.70 5.59 -4.64
C LYS A 96 4.79 6.69 -5.17
N PRO A 97 4.80 6.93 -6.48
CA PRO A 97 3.75 7.74 -7.06
C PRO A 97 2.40 7.06 -6.84
N CYS A 98 1.36 7.86 -6.70
CA CYS A 98 -0.03 7.44 -6.76
C CYS A 98 -0.65 8.19 -7.94
N PHE A 99 -1.18 7.45 -8.91
CA PHE A 99 -1.72 8.01 -10.14
C PHE A 99 -3.23 8.07 -10.02
N LEU A 100 -3.81 9.24 -10.27
CA LEU A 100 -5.24 9.49 -10.14
C LEU A 100 -5.88 9.56 -11.52
N ALA A 101 -6.91 8.75 -11.71
CA ALA A 101 -7.68 8.62 -12.95
C ALA A 101 -9.18 8.60 -12.63
N THR A 102 -10.02 8.62 -13.66
CA THR A 102 -11.47 8.47 -13.53
C THR A 102 -11.83 7.01 -13.82
N PRO A 103 -12.61 6.34 -12.95
CA PRO A 103 -13.17 5.02 -13.26
C PRO A 103 -13.97 5.05 -14.57
N GLN A 104 -13.81 4.02 -15.42
CA GLN A 104 -14.57 3.91 -16.67
C GLN A 104 -15.99 3.36 -16.46
N GLN A 105 -16.22 2.71 -15.33
CA GLN A 105 -17.47 2.06 -14.97
C GLN A 105 -18.03 2.62 -13.66
N SER A 106 -19.33 2.44 -13.44
CA SER A 106 -19.98 2.79 -12.18
C SER A 106 -19.63 1.79 -11.06
N TYR A 107 -20.00 2.11 -9.83
CA TYR A 107 -19.82 1.20 -8.70
C TYR A 107 -20.59 -0.12 -8.90
N ASP A 108 -21.85 -0.04 -9.32
CA ASP A 108 -22.73 -1.21 -9.45
C ASP A 108 -22.29 -2.14 -10.58
N ASP A 109 -21.79 -1.56 -11.68
CA ASP A 109 -21.22 -2.32 -12.81
C ASP A 109 -19.98 -3.09 -12.36
N LEU A 110 -19.03 -2.40 -11.68
CA LEU A 110 -17.82 -3.04 -11.16
C LEU A 110 -18.15 -4.15 -10.14
N VAL A 111 -19.11 -3.94 -9.25
CA VAL A 111 -19.51 -4.98 -8.28
C VAL A 111 -20.11 -6.20 -8.97
N THR A 112 -20.95 -5.99 -9.99
CA THR A 112 -21.55 -7.06 -10.79
C THR A 112 -20.47 -7.86 -11.51
N GLU A 113 -19.59 -7.16 -12.23
CA GLU A 113 -18.46 -7.76 -12.93
C GLU A 113 -17.54 -8.54 -11.98
N LEU A 114 -17.21 -7.99 -10.82
CA LEU A 114 -16.35 -8.64 -9.82
C LEU A 114 -16.97 -9.94 -9.27
N ARG A 115 -18.29 -9.98 -9.11
CA ARG A 115 -19.00 -11.19 -8.67
C ARG A 115 -19.01 -12.26 -9.75
N GLU A 116 -19.22 -11.88 -11.01
CA GLU A 116 -19.16 -12.79 -12.16
C GLU A 116 -17.75 -13.38 -12.34
N ARG A 117 -16.72 -12.58 -12.07
CA ARG A 117 -15.32 -13.01 -12.17
C ARG A 117 -14.88 -13.93 -11.03
N ASN A 118 -15.58 -13.96 -9.90
CA ASN A 118 -15.10 -14.64 -8.70
C ASN A 118 -14.89 -16.15 -8.94
N GLY A 119 -13.64 -16.61 -8.79
CA GLY A 119 -13.24 -18.00 -9.03
C GLY A 119 -13.05 -18.38 -10.51
N THR A 120 -13.08 -17.40 -11.42
CA THR A 120 -12.94 -17.62 -12.87
C THR A 120 -11.53 -17.28 -13.37
N THR A 121 -11.28 -17.60 -14.65
CA THR A 121 -10.13 -17.12 -15.42
C THR A 121 -10.63 -16.22 -16.54
N VAL A 122 -10.10 -15.01 -16.65
CA VAL A 122 -10.47 -14.01 -17.67
C VAL A 122 -9.27 -13.63 -18.53
N SER A 123 -9.50 -13.07 -19.72
CA SER A 123 -8.47 -12.40 -20.52
C SER A 123 -8.62 -10.88 -20.40
N ALA A 124 -7.49 -10.16 -20.36
CA ALA A 124 -7.54 -8.71 -20.53
C ALA A 124 -7.57 -8.37 -22.02
N ASN A 125 -8.56 -7.55 -22.41
CA ASN A 125 -8.75 -7.14 -23.80
C ASN A 125 -8.67 -5.62 -23.98
N THR A 126 -8.49 -4.87 -22.90
CA THR A 126 -8.59 -3.41 -22.87
C THR A 126 -7.38 -2.81 -22.18
N THR A 127 -6.89 -1.71 -22.76
CA THR A 127 -5.75 -0.95 -22.25
C THR A 127 -6.20 0.47 -21.93
N LEU A 128 -5.77 0.98 -20.79
CA LEU A 128 -6.00 2.35 -20.33
C LEU A 128 -4.67 3.11 -20.28
N ASP A 129 -4.56 4.13 -21.12
CA ASP A 129 -3.37 4.98 -21.17
C ASP A 129 -3.51 6.19 -20.23
N LEU A 130 -2.57 6.34 -19.31
CA LEU A 130 -2.52 7.46 -18.38
C LEU A 130 -1.27 8.30 -18.65
N ASN A 131 -1.46 9.57 -19.02
CA ASN A 131 -0.38 10.53 -19.16
C ASN A 131 -0.28 11.42 -17.91
N VAL A 132 0.88 11.40 -17.23
CA VAL A 132 1.12 12.21 -16.02
C VAL A 132 2.38 13.07 -16.13
N GLN A 133 2.70 13.55 -17.34
CA GLN A 133 3.86 14.42 -17.60
C GLN A 133 3.83 15.76 -16.84
N ALA A 134 2.66 16.27 -16.47
CA ALA A 134 2.50 17.48 -15.65
C ALA A 134 3.18 17.40 -14.26
N GLY A 135 3.60 16.21 -13.84
CA GLY A 135 4.31 15.99 -12.59
C GLY A 135 3.39 15.86 -11.37
N PRO A 136 3.95 15.87 -10.15
CA PRO A 136 3.17 15.65 -8.95
C PRO A 136 2.29 16.85 -8.60
N MET A 137 1.05 16.57 -8.20
CA MET A 137 0.11 17.55 -7.68
C MET A 137 0.69 18.36 -6.52
N ASN A 138 0.18 19.59 -6.39
CA ASN A 138 0.42 20.42 -5.22
C ASN A 138 -0.10 19.72 -3.94
N GLY A 139 0.66 19.83 -2.84
CA GLY A 139 0.29 19.29 -1.53
C GLY A 139 -1.04 19.78 -0.97
N THR A 140 -1.54 20.95 -1.37
CA THR A 140 -2.89 21.43 -0.98
C THR A 140 -4.00 20.64 -1.68
N ILE A 141 -3.87 20.44 -3.00
CA ILE A 141 -4.83 19.66 -3.80
C ILE A 141 -4.82 18.19 -3.35
N ALA A 142 -3.62 17.61 -3.21
CA ALA A 142 -3.45 16.26 -2.68
C ALA A 142 -4.12 16.04 -1.31
N ARG A 143 -4.05 17.05 -0.42
CA ARG A 143 -4.71 17.00 0.89
C ARG A 143 -6.23 17.12 0.78
N ALA A 144 -6.75 17.90 -0.17
CA ALA A 144 -8.19 18.00 -0.42
C ALA A 144 -8.74 16.65 -0.90
N ILE A 145 -8.09 16.03 -1.89
CA ILE A 145 -8.45 14.69 -2.40
C ILE A 145 -8.41 13.66 -1.27
N SER A 146 -7.36 13.67 -0.45
CA SER A 146 -7.22 12.76 0.69
C SER A 146 -8.19 13.03 1.85
N ARG A 147 -8.98 14.12 1.81
CA ARG A 147 -10.06 14.41 2.75
C ARG A 147 -11.41 13.99 2.17
N GLN A 148 -11.62 14.26 0.89
CA GLN A 148 -12.82 13.85 0.14
C GLN A 148 -12.91 12.33 0.03
N HIS A 149 -11.78 11.66 -0.20
CA HIS A 149 -11.66 10.21 -0.32
C HIS A 149 -10.79 9.65 0.82
N PRO A 150 -11.32 9.44 2.03
CA PRO A 150 -10.51 9.08 3.19
C PRO A 150 -9.81 7.72 3.05
N PHE A 151 -10.42 6.78 2.30
CA PHE A 151 -9.88 5.43 2.11
C PHE A 151 -8.72 5.37 1.12
N ILE A 152 -8.57 6.38 0.24
CA ILE A 152 -7.46 6.47 -0.71
C ILE A 152 -6.09 6.39 -0.02
N ARG A 153 -6.01 6.86 1.23
CA ARG A 153 -4.78 6.88 2.03
C ARG A 153 -4.27 5.48 2.36
N ARG A 154 -5.12 4.44 2.29
CA ARG A 154 -4.71 3.06 2.50
C ARG A 154 -3.84 2.55 1.37
N VAL A 155 -4.17 2.95 0.14
CA VAL A 155 -3.44 2.61 -1.08
C VAL A 155 -2.27 3.59 -1.30
N CYS A 156 -2.53 4.89 -1.15
CA CYS A 156 -1.59 5.96 -1.48
C CYS A 156 -0.83 6.54 -0.26
N ILE A 157 -0.32 5.66 0.63
CA ILE A 157 0.34 6.07 1.89
C ILE A 157 1.57 6.95 1.62
N ARG A 158 1.49 8.24 1.99
CA ARG A 158 2.60 9.23 1.89
C ARG A 158 3.12 9.43 0.46
N ASN A 159 2.30 9.07 -0.52
CA ASN A 159 2.64 9.13 -1.92
C ASN A 159 2.41 10.53 -2.48
N LYS A 160 3.19 10.88 -3.52
CA LYS A 160 2.88 12.06 -4.34
C LYS A 160 1.79 11.65 -5.31
N TYR A 161 0.72 12.43 -5.36
CA TYR A 161 -0.35 12.23 -6.32
C TYR A 161 0.05 12.84 -7.66
N TYR A 162 -0.30 12.16 -8.74
CA TYR A 162 -0.16 12.60 -10.12
C TYR A 162 -1.55 12.56 -10.74
N ASP A 163 -2.00 13.65 -11.35
CA ASP A 163 -3.31 13.67 -12.02
C ASP A 163 -3.14 13.25 -13.48
N SER A 164 -3.93 12.28 -13.92
CA SER A 164 -4.11 11.94 -15.34
C SER A 164 -5.52 12.23 -15.84
N ARG A 165 -6.39 12.85 -15.03
CA ARG A 165 -7.79 13.16 -15.40
C ARG A 165 -7.92 14.41 -16.27
N GLY A 166 -6.82 15.12 -16.49
CA GLY A 166 -6.76 16.28 -17.40
C GLY A 166 -5.86 15.99 -18.61
N THR A 167 -5.98 16.82 -19.64
CA THR A 167 -5.03 16.83 -20.76
C THR A 167 -3.71 17.38 -20.25
N ALA A 168 -2.75 16.48 -19.98
CA ALA A 168 -1.36 16.89 -19.86
C ALA A 168 -0.84 17.11 -21.28
N ASP A 169 -0.61 18.37 -21.64
CA ASP A 169 0.14 18.66 -22.86
C ASP A 169 1.49 17.97 -22.77
N SER A 170 1.83 17.23 -23.82
CA SER A 170 3.14 16.59 -23.89
C SER A 170 4.21 17.68 -23.86
N VAL A 171 5.14 17.58 -22.91
CA VAL A 171 6.27 18.51 -22.87
C VAL A 171 7.32 17.99 -23.84
N ASP A 172 7.38 18.59 -25.03
CA ASP A 172 8.33 18.21 -26.07
C ASP A 172 9.77 18.15 -25.53
N GLY A 173 10.45 17.04 -25.82
CA GLY A 173 11.84 16.80 -25.41
C GLY A 173 12.03 16.30 -23.97
N GLN A 174 10.96 16.08 -23.20
CA GLN A 174 11.07 15.45 -21.89
C GLN A 174 11.18 13.92 -22.03
N GLU A 175 12.25 13.34 -21.47
CA GLU A 175 12.39 11.88 -21.42
C GLU A 175 11.30 11.27 -20.54
N THR A 176 10.61 10.24 -21.05
CA THR A 176 9.52 9.55 -20.37
C THR A 176 9.83 8.09 -20.13
N SER A 177 9.19 7.51 -19.13
CA SER A 177 9.22 6.08 -18.82
C SER A 177 7.80 5.55 -18.77
N LEU A 178 7.61 4.35 -19.31
CA LEU A 178 6.34 3.63 -19.26
C LEU A 178 6.29 2.72 -18.03
N ILE A 179 5.20 2.77 -17.29
CA ILE A 179 4.90 1.84 -16.20
C ILE A 179 3.66 1.06 -16.61
N LYS A 180 3.79 -0.26 -16.76
CA LYS A 180 2.66 -1.16 -16.99
C LYS A 180 2.16 -1.72 -15.66
N THR A 181 0.86 -1.76 -15.47
CA THR A 181 0.23 -2.32 -14.27
C THR A 181 -1.20 -2.77 -14.57
N LEU A 182 -1.89 -3.29 -13.57
CA LEU A 182 -3.24 -3.85 -13.74
C LEU A 182 -4.26 -3.08 -12.91
N ALA A 183 -5.48 -3.00 -13.43
CA ALA A 183 -6.69 -2.57 -12.76
C ALA A 183 -7.80 -3.62 -12.99
N ILE A 184 -9.00 -3.48 -12.42
CA ILE A 184 -10.02 -4.57 -12.36
C ILE A 184 -10.30 -5.21 -13.72
N ASP A 185 -10.48 -4.42 -14.76
CA ASP A 185 -10.91 -4.87 -16.09
C ASP A 185 -9.90 -4.57 -17.19
N THR A 186 -8.82 -3.87 -16.86
CA THR A 186 -7.93 -3.21 -17.82
C THR A 186 -6.46 -3.42 -17.49
N GLU A 187 -5.64 -3.46 -18.54
CA GLU A 187 -4.20 -3.19 -18.43
C GLU A 187 -3.99 -1.67 -18.41
N VAL A 188 -3.11 -1.17 -17.56
CA VAL A 188 -2.86 0.27 -17.43
C VAL A 188 -1.43 0.58 -17.83
N GLU A 189 -1.28 1.49 -18.79
CA GLU A 189 0.01 2.02 -19.23
C GLU A 189 0.16 3.47 -18.80
N ILE A 190 1.13 3.73 -17.90
CA ILE A 190 1.32 5.04 -17.27
C ILE A 190 2.60 5.66 -17.80
N THR A 191 2.48 6.77 -18.52
CA THR A 191 3.63 7.54 -19.02
C THR A 191 4.04 8.58 -17.98
N VAL A 192 5.23 8.40 -17.39
CA VAL A 192 5.80 9.27 -16.35
C VAL A 192 7.05 10.01 -16.84
N PRO A 193 7.28 11.25 -16.40
CA PRO A 193 8.51 11.96 -16.73
C PRO A 193 9.71 11.36 -15.97
N VAL A 194 10.83 11.16 -16.67
CA VAL A 194 12.11 10.73 -16.08
C VAL A 194 12.75 11.94 -15.40
N ILE A 195 12.68 11.98 -14.07
CA ILE A 195 13.39 13.01 -13.30
C ILE A 195 14.89 12.70 -13.35
N SER A 196 15.65 13.55 -14.05
CA SER A 196 17.11 13.40 -14.18
C SER A 196 17.80 13.36 -12.82
N ARG A 197 18.96 12.67 -12.75
CA ARG A 197 19.73 12.55 -11.49
C ARG A 197 20.14 13.91 -10.94
N ASP A 198 20.43 14.87 -11.81
CA ASP A 198 20.85 16.22 -11.43
C ASP A 198 19.70 17.03 -10.84
N GLU A 199 18.49 16.86 -11.36
CA GLU A 199 17.31 17.49 -10.76
C GLU A 199 17.01 16.93 -9.35
N ARG A 200 17.21 15.62 -9.15
CA ARG A 200 17.11 15.01 -7.80
C ARG A 200 18.13 15.59 -6.84
N ARG A 201 19.38 15.81 -7.28
CA ARG A 201 20.44 16.43 -6.47
C ARG A 201 20.08 17.86 -6.09
N ASN A 202 19.54 18.64 -7.02
CA ASN A 202 19.14 20.03 -6.78
C ASN A 202 17.94 20.15 -5.82
N ARG A 203 16.96 19.24 -5.88
CA ARG A 203 15.83 19.23 -4.93
C ARG A 203 16.22 18.82 -3.52
N GLY A 204 17.20 17.92 -3.37
CA GLY A 204 17.71 17.48 -2.06
C GLY A 204 18.47 18.56 -1.29
N ASN A 205 19.09 19.52 -1.99
CA ASN A 205 19.99 20.49 -1.38
C ASN A 205 19.28 21.71 -0.76
N ARG A 206 18.00 21.96 -1.09
CA ARG A 206 17.24 23.10 -0.54
C ARG A 206 16.64 22.86 0.85
N GLY A 207 16.61 21.63 1.35
CA GLY A 207 15.92 21.30 2.62
C GLY A 207 16.81 21.05 3.85
N GLY A 208 18.14 21.06 3.72
CA GLY A 208 19.02 20.41 4.72
C GLY A 208 20.01 21.27 5.51
N ARG A 209 20.17 22.57 5.21
CA ARG A 209 21.26 23.39 5.80
C ARG A 209 20.84 24.78 6.31
N GLY A 210 19.57 24.97 6.67
CA GLY A 210 19.15 26.12 7.48
C GLY A 210 19.04 25.74 8.95
N ASN A 211 19.85 26.35 9.82
CA ASN A 211 19.71 26.36 11.29
C ASN A 211 20.07 25.08 12.10
N ARG A 212 21.32 24.61 11.96
CA ARG A 212 22.06 24.01 13.10
C ARG A 212 23.16 24.96 13.58
N ARG A 213 22.78 26.20 13.90
CA ARG A 213 23.59 27.10 14.74
C ARG A 213 22.80 27.37 16.02
N GLY A 214 23.45 27.17 17.16
CA GLY A 214 22.97 27.65 18.47
C GLY A 214 22.45 26.58 19.41
N GLY A 215 23.35 25.75 19.95
CA GLY A 215 22.98 24.75 20.97
C GLY A 215 24.12 24.34 21.89
N ASN A 216 25.03 25.26 22.24
CA ASN A 216 25.96 25.07 23.34
C ASN A 216 25.16 25.04 24.66
N ARG A 217 24.65 23.86 25.04
CA ARG A 217 24.20 23.56 26.40
C ARG A 217 25.35 22.92 27.17
N ARG A 218 26.10 23.75 27.92
CA ARG A 218 26.95 23.32 29.02
C ARG A 218 26.38 23.86 30.33
N GLY A 219 26.25 22.97 31.33
CA GLY A 219 25.95 23.24 32.73
C GLY A 219 24.46 23.46 33.01
N GLY A 220 23.82 22.87 34.01
CA GLY A 220 24.25 22.09 35.18
C GLY A 220 23.06 22.01 36.15
N ARG A 221 23.19 21.19 37.21
CA ARG A 221 22.22 20.92 38.31
C ARG A 221 21.12 19.91 37.93
N ARG A 222 21.24 18.61 38.26
CA ARG A 222 21.30 17.99 39.61
C ARG A 222 20.33 18.66 40.59
N GLY A 223 19.11 18.16 40.60
CA GLY A 223 18.08 18.44 41.61
C GLY A 223 17.23 17.18 41.82
N GLU A 224 17.52 16.52 42.93
CA GLU A 224 16.59 15.84 43.85
C GLU A 224 15.62 14.78 43.32
N ARG A 225 15.95 13.54 43.70
CA ARG A 225 15.03 12.40 43.76
C ARG A 225 14.17 12.52 45.03
N PRO A 226 12.83 12.43 44.96
CA PRO A 226 12.03 12.06 46.11
C PRO A 226 11.84 10.55 46.21
N ALA A 227 11.42 10.17 47.41
CA ALA A 227 11.54 8.88 48.06
C ALA A 227 10.83 7.70 47.37
N ARG A 228 11.48 6.56 47.56
CA ARG A 228 11.07 5.19 47.29
C ARG A 228 9.87 4.83 48.18
N VAL A 229 8.69 4.60 47.59
CA VAL A 229 7.57 3.92 48.26
C VAL A 229 7.67 2.43 47.96
N GLU A 230 7.99 1.65 48.99
CA GLU A 230 7.85 0.20 48.98
C GLU A 230 6.36 -0.15 48.86
N ARG A 231 6.01 -0.94 47.83
CA ARG A 231 4.79 -1.75 47.87
C ARG A 231 5.14 -3.23 47.72
N ILE A 232 4.73 -3.92 48.77
CA ILE A 232 4.82 -5.33 49.08
C ILE A 232 3.73 -6.11 48.32
N ASN A 233 4.11 -7.29 47.84
CA ASN A 233 3.32 -8.49 47.51
C ASN A 233 2.12 -8.39 46.53
N ARG A 234 2.12 -9.23 45.49
CA ARG A 234 1.52 -10.59 45.57
C ARG A 234 1.81 -11.43 44.32
N ARG A 235 2.17 -12.68 44.61
CA ARG A 235 2.43 -13.78 43.68
C ARG A 235 1.11 -14.23 43.02
N GLY A 236 1.18 -14.55 41.73
CA GLY A 236 0.14 -15.29 41.02
C GLY A 236 0.77 -16.05 39.85
N ARG A 237 1.25 -17.27 40.12
CA ARG A 237 1.73 -18.23 39.11
C ARG A 237 0.51 -18.83 38.41
N GLY A 238 0.37 -18.62 37.10
CA GLY A 238 -0.53 -19.38 36.25
C GLY A 238 0.28 -20.03 35.11
N GLN A 239 0.60 -21.31 35.27
CA GLN A 239 1.13 -22.14 34.20
C GLN A 239 -0.01 -22.53 33.26
N GLY A 240 0.09 -22.18 31.98
CA GLY A 240 -0.82 -22.64 30.93
C GLY A 240 -0.02 -23.29 29.82
N ARG A 241 0.24 -24.60 29.96
CA ARG A 241 0.73 -25.46 28.87
C ARG A 241 -0.44 -25.70 27.91
N GLY A 242 -0.36 -25.18 26.69
CA GLY A 242 -1.32 -25.46 25.62
C GLY A 242 -0.63 -26.15 24.46
N GLN A 243 -0.70 -27.48 24.45
CA GLN A 243 -0.34 -28.33 23.32
C GLN A 243 -1.33 -28.09 22.15
N ARG A 244 -0.82 -27.94 20.92
CA ARG A 244 -1.56 -28.23 19.68
C ARG A 244 -0.58 -28.95 18.76
N ARG A 245 -0.60 -30.29 18.78
CA ARG A 245 -1.38 -31.19 17.91
C ARG A 245 -1.03 -31.00 16.44
N ARG A 246 -0.16 -31.91 16.00
CA ARG A 246 -0.02 -32.41 14.63
C ARG A 246 -1.36 -33.00 14.18
N ASN A 247 -1.76 -32.69 12.95
CA ASN A 247 -2.52 -33.50 12.00
C ASN A 247 -2.04 -32.94 10.64
N GLY A 248 -1.43 -33.66 9.70
CA GLY A 248 -1.65 -35.07 9.37
C GLY A 248 -2.90 -35.17 8.51
N ASN A 249 -2.82 -34.80 7.23
CA ASN A 249 -3.69 -35.41 6.23
C ASN A 249 -3.00 -35.50 4.87
N ARG A 250 -2.76 -36.75 4.46
CA ARG A 250 -2.44 -37.19 3.11
C ARG A 250 -3.75 -37.54 2.41
N GLY A 251 -3.75 -37.47 1.09
CA GLY A 251 -4.80 -37.99 0.21
C GLY A 251 -5.28 -36.90 -0.74
N ALA A 252 -5.51 -37.16 -2.01
CA ALA A 252 -5.22 -38.31 -2.87
C ALA A 252 -5.23 -37.74 -4.30
N ALA A 253 -4.43 -38.30 -5.19
CA ALA A 253 -4.58 -38.07 -6.62
C ALA A 253 -5.78 -38.87 -7.13
N PRO A 254 -6.55 -38.37 -8.10
CA PRO A 254 -7.28 -39.23 -9.01
C PRO A 254 -6.50 -39.39 -10.32
N ASP A 255 -6.23 -40.66 -10.63
CA ASP A 255 -6.05 -41.17 -11.98
C ASP A 255 -7.41 -41.17 -12.71
N THR A 256 -7.40 -40.84 -14.00
CA THR A 256 -8.28 -41.31 -15.09
C THR A 256 -7.82 -40.54 -16.34
N GLU A 257 -7.17 -41.15 -17.35
CA GLU A 257 -7.75 -42.02 -18.42
C GLU A 257 -9.05 -41.37 -18.95
N GLU A 258 -9.14 -40.87 -20.19
CA GLU A 258 -8.77 -41.43 -21.49
C GLU A 258 -8.69 -40.30 -22.54
#